data_AF-A0A8S3HER2-F1
#
_entry.id   AF-A0A8S3HER2-F1
#
_cell.length_a   1.000
_cell.length_b   1.000
_cell.length_c   1.000
_cell.angle_alpha   90.00
_cell.angle_beta   90.00
_cell.angle_gamma   90.00
#
_symmetry.space_group_name_H-M   'P 1'
#
loop_
_entity.id
_entity.type
_entity.pdbx_description
1 polymer ?
#
loop_
_entity_poly.entity_id
_entity_poly.type
_entity_poly.pdbx_seq_one_letter_code
_entity_poly.pdbx_strand_id
1 'polypeptide(L)' 'MTFVTHTENKQKLIHEFAGMDPGYIGTSKLSIACAIMLLQESDRLPTKGGVFTPATAFGRTSLMKFLETEGFSFTKK' A
#
# COMPACT_ATOMS: atom_id res chain seq x y z
N MET A 1 9.39 -5.47 7.84
CA MET A 1 9.05 -4.33 8.71
C MET A 1 7.77 -4.63 9.46
N THR A 2 7.75 -4.47 10.78
CA THR A 2 6.58 -4.78 11.62
C THR A 2 5.98 -3.49 12.17
N PHE A 3 4.67 -3.34 12.04
CA PHE A 3 3.88 -2.24 12.55
C PHE A 3 3.02 -2.75 13.71
N VAL A 4 3.07 -2.05 14.84
CA VAL A 4 2.27 -2.37 16.02
C VAL A 4 1.37 -1.18 16.32
N THR A 5 0.07 -1.40 16.37
CA THR A 5 -0.91 -0.35 16.70
C THR A 5 -1.77 -0.79 17.89
N HIS A 6 -2.22 0.19 18.67
CA HIS A 6 -3.10 -0.01 19.82
C HIS A 6 -4.43 0.68 19.55
N THR A 7 -5.53 -0.05 19.74
CA THR A 7 -6.87 0.51 19.61
C THR A 7 -7.35 1.11 20.93
N GLU A 8 -8.42 1.93 20.87
CA GLU A 8 -9.06 2.51 22.06
C GLU A 8 -9.52 1.43 23.06
N ASN A 9 -9.92 0.25 22.55
CA ASN A 9 -10.29 -0.92 23.36
C ASN A 9 -9.08 -1.71 23.91
N LYS A 10 -7.87 -1.12 23.88
CA LYS A 10 -6.59 -1.73 24.30
C LYS A 10 -6.21 -3.02 23.55
N GLN A 11 -6.77 -3.23 22.35
CA GLN A 11 -6.36 -4.37 21.52
C GLN A 11 -5.09 -4.01 20.76
N LYS A 12 -4.16 -4.97 20.70
CA LYS A 12 -2.91 -4.86 19.95
C LYS A 12 -3.11 -5.46 18.56
N LEU A 13 -2.85 -4.67 17.52
CA LEU A 13 -2.83 -5.15 16.14
C LEU A 13 -1.39 -5.17 15.64
N ILE A 14 -0.97 -6.31 15.10
CA ILE A 14 0.38 -6.50 14.55
C ILE A 14 0.24 -6.72 13.04
N HIS A 15 0.93 -5.89 12.28
CA HIS A 15 1.01 -6.00 10.84
C HIS A 15 2.46 -6.18 10.42
N GLU A 16 2.71 -7.05 9.46
CA GLU A 16 4.04 -7.27 8.90
C GLU A 16 4.01 -6.99 7.40
N PHE A 17 5.01 -6.21 6.98
CA PHE A 17 5.34 -5.94 5.59
C PHE A 17 6.69 -6.59 5.28
N ALA A 18 6.69 -7.54 4.36
CA ALA A 18 7.90 -8.23 3.91
C ALA A 18 8.02 -8.17 2.37
N GLY A 19 9.20 -8.44 1.84
CA GLY A 19 9.46 -8.42 0.40
C GLY A 19 10.84 -7.89 0.08
N MET A 20 10.93 -7.13 -1.00
CA MET A 20 12.18 -6.58 -1.55
C MET A 20 12.91 -5.63 -0.59
N ASP A 21 14.18 -5.38 -0.91
CA ASP A 21 15.08 -4.49 -0.18
C ASP A 21 14.43 -3.12 0.14
N PRO A 22 14.46 -2.70 1.42
CA PRO A 22 14.00 -1.39 1.83
C PRO A 22 15.08 -0.33 1.52
N GLY A 23 15.01 0.28 0.34
CA GLY A 23 15.87 1.42 0.02
C GLY A 23 15.90 1.79 -1.46
N TYR A 24 16.03 0.80 -2.34
CA TYR A 24 16.17 1.05 -3.78
C TYR A 24 15.10 0.35 -4.61
N ILE A 25 15.25 -0.95 -4.81
CA ILE A 25 14.39 -1.72 -5.72
C ILE A 25 12.96 -1.73 -5.18
N GLY A 26 12.78 -1.97 -3.87
CA GLY A 26 11.47 -1.97 -3.24
C GLY A 26 10.74 -0.63 -3.40
N THR A 27 11.38 0.47 -3.02
CA THR A 27 10.81 1.82 -3.11
C THR A 27 10.47 2.23 -4.54
N SER A 28 11.34 1.88 -5.49
CA SER A 28 11.11 2.17 -6.92
C SER A 28 9.90 1.40 -7.44
N LYS A 29 9.78 0.10 -7.11
CA LYS A 29 8.60 -0.70 -7.47
C LYS A 29 7.31 -0.15 -6.88
N LEU A 30 7.31 0.25 -5.60
CA LEU A 30 6.14 0.87 -4.97
C LEU A 30 5.69 2.13 -5.72
N SER A 31 6.63 2.97 -6.14
CA SER A 31 6.35 4.20 -6.89
C SER A 31 5.78 3.91 -8.28
N ILE A 32 6.37 2.94 -8.99
CA ILE A 32 5.89 2.48 -10.30
C ILE A 32 4.48 1.87 -10.18
N ALA A 33 4.23 1.07 -9.14
CA ALA A 33 2.91 0.50 -8.89
C ALA A 33 1.85 1.61 -8.71
N CYS A 34 2.17 2.69 -7.99
CA CYS A 34 1.28 3.85 -7.88
C CYS A 34 1.02 4.49 -9.25
N ALA A 35 2.05 4.67 -10.08
CA ALA A 35 1.90 5.22 -11.42
C ALA A 35 1.01 4.33 -12.33
N ILE A 36 1.15 3.01 -12.24
CA ILE A 36 0.30 2.05 -12.96
C ILE A 36 -1.16 2.21 -12.52
N MET A 37 -1.44 2.30 -11.22
CA MET A 37 -2.82 2.52 -10.72
C MET A 37 -3.41 3.82 -11.23
N LEU A 38 -2.62 4.90 -11.31
CA LEU A 38 -3.07 6.18 -11.85
C LEU A 38 -3.52 6.06 -13.32
N LEU A 39 -2.78 5.28 -14.12
CA LEU A 39 -3.04 5.10 -15.55
C LEU A 39 -4.15 4.09 -15.83
N GLN A 40 -4.20 2.99 -15.09
CA GLN A 40 -5.06 1.84 -15.40
C GLN A 40 -6.36 1.79 -14.61
N GLU A 41 -6.41 2.39 -13.41
CA GLU A 41 -7.56 2.33 -12.51
C GLU A 41 -8.05 3.74 -12.14
N SER A 42 -7.99 4.67 -13.10
CA SER A 42 -8.40 6.06 -12.91
C SER A 42 -9.85 6.23 -12.43
N ASP A 43 -10.74 5.29 -12.78
CA ASP A 43 -12.13 5.21 -12.33
C ASP A 43 -12.28 4.92 -10.84
N ARG A 44 -11.24 4.37 -10.20
CA ARG A 44 -11.22 4.01 -8.77
C ARG A 44 -10.48 5.02 -7.89
N LEU A 45 -9.93 6.06 -8.50
CA LEU A 45 -9.26 7.15 -7.80
C LEU A 45 -10.27 8.14 -7.18
N PRO A 46 -9.83 8.96 -6.22
CA PRO A 46 -10.66 10.06 -5.72
C PRO A 46 -11.12 10.98 -6.84
N THR A 47 -12.42 11.25 -6.92
CA THR A 47 -13.04 12.10 -7.95
C THR A 47 -12.79 13.59 -7.72
N LYS A 48 -12.42 13.97 -6.49
CA LYS A 48 -12.03 15.34 -6.15
C LYS A 48 -10.53 15.51 -6.34
N GLY A 49 -10.12 16.61 -6.96
CA GLY A 49 -8.70 16.99 -7.05
C GLY A 49 -8.10 17.32 -5.68
N GLY A 50 -6.76 17.27 -5.60
CA GLY A 50 -6.02 17.56 -4.38
C GLY A 50 -4.75 16.72 -4.25
N VAL A 51 -4.08 16.81 -3.10
CA VAL A 51 -2.92 15.99 -2.76
C VAL A 51 -3.37 14.90 -1.79
N PHE A 52 -3.17 13.64 -2.18
CA PHE A 52 -3.61 12.50 -1.42
C PHE A 52 -2.42 11.63 -1.01
N THR A 53 -2.45 11.13 0.22
CA THR A 53 -1.57 10.04 0.61
C THR A 53 -1.96 8.76 -0.13
N PRO A 54 -1.01 7.85 -0.43
CA PRO A 54 -1.29 6.60 -1.13
C PRO A 54 -2.43 5.77 -0.54
N ALA A 55 -2.54 5.72 0.80
CA ALA A 55 -3.62 5.00 1.49
C ALA A 55 -5.01 5.50 1.08
N THR A 56 -5.18 6.83 0.97
CA THR A 56 -6.43 7.46 0.57
C THR A 56 -6.66 7.37 -0.93
N ALA A 57 -5.61 7.58 -1.74
CA ALA A 57 -5.70 7.57 -3.20
C ALA A 57 -5.99 6.19 -3.78
N PHE A 58 -5.35 5.15 -3.24
CA PHE A 58 -5.32 3.82 -3.83
C PHE A 58 -6.08 2.77 -3.02
N GLY A 59 -6.71 3.15 -1.89
CA GLY A 59 -7.42 2.21 -1.01
C GLY A 59 -8.56 1.42 -1.67
N ARG A 60 -9.04 1.87 -2.84
CA ARG A 60 -10.06 1.19 -3.65
C ARG A 60 -9.52 0.54 -4.93
N THR A 61 -8.22 0.65 -5.19
CA THR A 61 -7.56 0.09 -6.38
C THR A 61 -7.04 -1.32 -6.12
N SER A 62 -6.52 -1.99 -7.15
CA SER A 62 -5.87 -3.29 -7.00
C SER A 62 -4.42 -3.23 -6.52
N LEU A 63 -3.92 -2.05 -6.09
CA LEU A 63 -2.51 -1.82 -5.72
C LEU A 63 -1.92 -2.92 -4.82
N MET A 64 -2.61 -3.31 -3.74
CA MET A 64 -2.11 -4.34 -2.83
C MET A 64 -1.94 -5.69 -3.52
N LYS A 65 -2.92 -6.11 -4.34
CA LYS A 65 -2.85 -7.37 -5.09
C LYS A 65 -1.72 -7.35 -6.11
N PHE A 66 -1.56 -6.23 -6.80
CA PHE A 66 -0.45 -6.04 -7.74
C PHE A 66 0.90 -6.17 -7.02
N LEU A 67 1.07 -5.50 -5.87
CA LEU A 67 2.30 -5.60 -5.09
C LEU A 67 2.56 -7.04 -4.58
N GLU A 68 1.52 -7.78 -4.20
CA GLU A 68 1.65 -9.20 -3.87
C GLU A 68 2.21 -10.03 -5.03
N THR A 69 1.74 -9.78 -6.27
CA THR A 69 2.28 -10.45 -7.46
C THR A 69 3.73 -10.05 -7.77
N GLU A 70 4.15 -8.86 -7.34
CA GLU A 70 5.50 -8.32 -7.56
C GLU A 70 6.51 -8.72 -6.48
N GLY A 71 6.10 -9.56 -5.52
CA GLY A 71 6.97 -10.14 -4.48
C GLY A 71 6.90 -9.44 -3.12
N PHE A 72 5.90 -8.58 -2.88
CA PHE A 72 5.64 -8.02 -1.55
C PHE A 72 4.65 -8.91 -0.78
N SER A 73 4.70 -8.88 0.55
CA SER A 73 3.80 -9.63 1.41
C SER A 73 3.29 -8.75 2.54
N PHE A 74 1.98 -8.80 2.75
CA PHE A 74 1.27 -8.08 3.80
C PHE A 74 0.53 -9.09 4.67
N THR A 75 0.91 -9.22 5.94
CA THR A 75 0.25 -10.16 6.86
C THR A 75 -0.25 -9.45 8.11
N LYS A 76 -1.42 -9.87 8.58
CA LYS A 76 -1.96 -9.50 9.89
C LYS A 76 -1.68 -10.65 10.84
N LYS A 77 -1.06 -10.35 11.98
CA LYS A 77 -0.81 -11.30 13.07
C LYS A 77 -1.70 -10.99 14.27
#